data_AF-A0AAE1DQK4-F1
#
_entry.id   AF-A0AAE1DQK4-F1
#
_cell.length_a   1.000
_cell.length_b   1.000
_cell.length_c   1.000
_cell.angle_alpha   90.00
_cell.angle_beta   90.00
_cell.angle_gamma   90.00
#
_symmetry.space_group_name_H-M   'P 1'
#
loop_
_entity.id
_entity.type
_entity.pdbx_description
1 polymer ?
#
loop_
_entity_poly.entity_id
_entity_poly.type
_entity_poly.pdbx_seq_one_letter_code
_entity_poly.pdbx_strand_id
1 'polypeptide(L)'
;METKPRRTNLSTAQILKLISLVGTHMKTICGRHQGAAGYQEISNKSKKATWEKIMLEVNAIDPLSPHRTADELRKKWNDLRHHTIKYRTRLAGTGGGPPTQKAIIL
;
A
#
# COMPACT_ATOMS: atom_id res chain seq x y z
N MET A 1 16.24 -28.81 0.83
CA MET A 1 15.84 -27.40 0.78
C MET A 1 14.33 -27.33 0.97
N GLU A 2 13.85 -27.16 2.21
CA GLU A 2 12.42 -27.02 2.49
C GLU A 2 11.90 -25.69 1.92
N THR A 3 11.11 -25.77 0.86
CA THR A 3 10.33 -24.62 0.38
C THR A 3 9.24 -24.34 1.39
N LYS A 4 9.38 -23.28 2.19
CA LYS A 4 8.35 -22.83 3.14
C LYS A 4 6.98 -22.80 2.44
N PRO A 5 5.94 -23.43 3.01
CA PRO A 5 4.62 -23.43 2.41
C PRO A 5 4.15 -21.99 2.20
N ARG A 6 3.72 -21.67 0.97
CA ARG A 6 3.21 -20.33 0.66
C ARG A 6 1.95 -20.12 1.49
N ARG A 7 1.99 -19.14 2.41
CA ARG A 7 0.80 -18.73 3.16
C ARG A 7 -0.29 -18.32 2.17
N THR A 8 -1.54 -18.65 2.51
CA THR A 8 -2.74 -18.27 1.77
C THR A 8 -2.74 -16.76 1.48
N ASN A 9 -3.34 -16.32 0.39
CA ASN A 9 -3.49 -14.88 0.15
C ASN A 9 -4.50 -14.27 1.13
N LEU A 10 -4.41 -12.95 1.34
CA LEU A 10 -5.47 -12.20 2.02
C LEU A 10 -6.74 -12.24 1.15
N SER A 11 -7.90 -12.39 1.79
CA SER A 11 -9.17 -12.35 1.08
C SER A 11 -9.46 -10.94 0.54
N THR A 12 -10.32 -10.84 -0.48
CA THR A 12 -10.72 -9.55 -1.06
C THR A 12 -11.31 -8.62 0.00
N ALA A 13 -12.13 -9.14 0.91
CA ALA A 13 -12.71 -8.38 2.01
C ALA A 13 -11.64 -7.81 2.95
N GLN A 14 -10.63 -8.61 3.30
CA GLN A 14 -9.51 -8.16 4.12
C GLN A 14 -8.67 -7.08 3.41
N ILE A 15 -8.44 -7.23 2.10
CA ILE A 15 -7.72 -6.24 1.29
C ILE A 15 -8.49 -4.91 1.24
N LEU A 16 -9.80 -4.94 1.00
CA LEU A 16 -10.64 -3.75 0.96
C LEU A 16 -10.64 -3.01 2.31
N LYS A 17 -10.77 -3.76 3.42
CA LYS A 17 -10.67 -3.15 4.76
C LYS A 17 -9.29 -2.60 5.04
N LEU A 18 -8.22 -3.31 4.67
CA LEU A 18 -6.85 -2.82 4.81
C LEU A 18 -6.68 -1.48 4.10
N ILE A 19 -7.16 -1.36 2.86
CA ILE A 19 -7.11 -0.10 2.09
C ILE A 19 -7.91 1.00 2.81
N SER A 20 -9.12 0.70 3.25
CA SER A 20 -9.99 1.65 3.96
C SER A 20 -9.33 2.16 5.25
N LEU A 21 -8.83 1.26 6.11
CA LEU A 21 -8.20 1.61 7.39
C LEU A 21 -6.89 2.38 7.20
N VAL A 22 -6.07 1.98 6.22
CA VAL A 22 -4.84 2.73 5.89
C VAL A 22 -5.19 4.12 5.36
N GLY A 23 -6.28 4.26 4.61
CA GLY A 23 -6.82 5.56 4.19
C GLY A 23 -7.20 6.45 5.38
N THR A 24 -7.97 5.92 6.33
CA THR A 24 -8.37 6.63 7.56
C THR A 24 -7.15 7.07 8.38
N HIS A 25 -6.14 6.20 8.50
CA HIS A 25 -4.93 6.46 9.27
C HIS A 25 -3.77 7.01 8.41
N MET A 26 -4.02 7.47 7.19
CA MET A 26 -2.96 7.82 6.24
C MET A 26 -2.07 8.95 6.77
N LYS A 27 -2.64 9.90 7.52
CA LYS A 27 -1.88 10.97 8.18
C LYS A 27 -0.90 10.42 9.22
N THR A 28 -1.26 9.36 9.94
CA THR A 28 -0.41 8.75 10.96
C THR A 28 0.65 7.81 10.35
N ILE A 29 0.28 7.08 9.31
CA ILE A 29 1.13 6.05 8.68
C ILE A 29 2.10 6.67 7.67
N CYS A 30 1.62 7.61 6.85
CA CYS A 30 2.36 8.22 5.75
C CYS A 30 2.70 9.69 5.98
N GLY A 31 2.04 10.37 6.92
CA GLY A 31 2.20 11.80 7.12
C GLY A 31 3.43 12.18 7.96
N ARG A 32 3.97 13.35 7.64
CA ARG A 32 4.46 14.30 8.63
C ARG A 32 3.23 15.09 9.10
N HIS A 33 3.02 15.24 10.40
CA HIS A 33 1.88 16.00 10.90
C HIS A 33 2.23 17.50 10.88
N GLN A 34 1.44 18.32 10.17
CA GLN A 34 1.51 19.77 10.33
C GLN A 34 0.69 20.13 11.58
N GLY A 35 1.38 20.35 12.70
CA GLY A 35 0.76 20.89 13.91
C GLY A 35 0.81 22.42 13.92
N ALA A 36 0.12 23.05 14.86
CA ALA A 36 0.13 24.50 15.06
C ALA A 36 1.53 25.09 15.34
N ALA A 37 2.48 24.25 15.78
CA ALA A 37 3.87 24.63 16.08
C ALA A 37 4.89 24.20 15.00
N GLY A 38 4.44 23.79 13.81
CA GLY A 38 5.30 23.36 12.69
C GLY A 38 5.22 21.86 12.38
N TYR A 39 6.22 21.36 11.64
CA TYR A 39 6.30 19.95 11.25
C TYR A 39 6.63 19.07 12.46
N GLN A 40 5.65 18.31 12.95
CA GLN A 40 5.88 17.27 13.95
C GLN A 40 6.08 15.93 13.24
N GLU A 41 7.26 15.35 13.44
CA GLU A 41 7.53 14.00 12.99
C GLU A 41 6.74 12.99 13.82
N ILE A 42 5.98 12.13 13.15
CA ILE A 42 5.23 11.08 13.84
C ILE A 42 6.19 9.99 14.28
N SER A 43 6.24 9.76 15.58
CA SER A 43 7.11 8.76 16.20
C SER A 43 6.89 7.36 15.59
N ASN A 44 7.97 6.59 15.48
CA ASN A 44 7.90 5.19 15.04
C ASN A 44 7.00 4.34 15.95
N LYS A 45 6.90 4.69 17.24
CA LYS A 45 6.00 4.03 18.20
C LYS A 45 4.54 4.24 17.83
N SER A 46 4.15 5.47 17.45
CA SER A 46 2.79 5.79 17.01
C SER A 46 2.43 5.07 15.70
N LYS A 47 3.38 4.98 14.76
CA LYS A 47 3.20 4.20 13.52
C LYS A 47 2.99 2.72 13.82
N LYS A 48 3.81 2.13 14.70
CA LYS A 48 3.68 0.72 15.10
C LYS A 48 2.32 0.45 15.74
N ALA A 49 1.92 1.27 16.71
CA ALA A 49 0.63 1.13 17.39
C ALA A 49 -0.56 1.24 16.41
N THR A 50 -0.44 2.08 15.39
CA THR A 50 -1.47 2.21 14.35
C THR A 50 -1.56 0.94 13.51
N TRP A 51 -0.43 0.36 13.10
CA TRP A 51 -0.42 -0.91 12.37
C TRP A 51 -0.95 -2.08 13.20
N GLU A 52 -0.69 -2.09 14.51
CA GLU A 52 -1.27 -3.07 15.43
C GLU A 52 -2.80 -2.95 15.52
N LYS A 53 -3.34 -1.73 15.58
CA LYS A 53 -4.79 -1.51 15.50
C LYS A 53 -5.40 -2.00 14.19
N ILE A 54 -4.77 -1.66 13.06
CA ILE A 54 -5.22 -2.12 11.73
C ILE A 54 -5.22 -3.64 11.67
N MET A 55 -4.20 -4.29 12.23
CA MET A 55 -4.10 -5.74 12.28
C MET A 55 -5.28 -6.38 12.99
N LEU A 56 -5.65 -5.85 14.16
CA LEU A 56 -6.80 -6.35 14.92
C LEU A 56 -8.10 -6.25 14.12
N GLU A 57 -8.35 -5.10 13.49
CA GLU A 57 -9.57 -4.91 12.70
C GLU A 57 -9.62 -5.74 11.41
N VAL A 58 -8.48 -5.93 10.73
CA VAL A 58 -8.43 -6.76 9.51
C VAL A 58 -8.62 -8.24 9.84
N ASN A 59 -8.02 -8.71 10.93
CA ASN A 59 -8.19 -10.09 11.38
C ASN A 59 -9.63 -10.35 11.88
N ALA A 60 -10.32 -9.35 12.42
CA ALA A 60 -11.69 -9.48 12.90
C ALA A 60 -12.73 -9.69 11.78
N ILE A 61 -12.41 -9.37 10.51
CA ILE A 61 -13.35 -9.53 9.39
C ILE A 61 -13.59 -10.97 9.01
N ASP A 62 -12.55 -11.79 9.08
CA ASP A 62 -12.62 -13.17 8.66
C ASP A 62 -11.93 -14.04 9.71
N PRO A 63 -12.70 -14.55 10.70
CA PRO A 63 -12.16 -15.38 11.76
C PRO A 63 -11.70 -16.75 11.27
N LEU A 64 -12.08 -17.16 10.05
CA LEU A 64 -11.66 -18.41 9.42
C LEU A 64 -10.33 -18.26 8.68
N SER A 65 -9.95 -17.02 8.34
CA SER A 65 -8.67 -16.73 7.71
C SER A 65 -7.52 -16.78 8.72
N PRO A 66 -6.33 -17.26 8.31
CA PRO A 66 -5.17 -17.28 9.18
C PRO A 66 -4.79 -15.86 9.61
N HIS A 67 -4.68 -15.66 10.92
CA HIS A 67 -4.33 -14.38 11.53
C HIS A 67 -3.04 -13.81 10.93
N ARG A 68 -3.08 -12.53 10.56
CA ARG A 68 -1.94 -11.81 10.00
C ARG A 68 -1.29 -10.94 11.03
N THR A 69 0.02 -10.81 10.90
CA THR A 69 0.81 -9.87 11.69
C THR A 69 0.77 -8.47 11.07
N ALA A 70 1.04 -7.46 11.90
CA ALA A 70 1.12 -6.06 11.46
C ALA A 70 2.19 -5.87 10.36
N ASP A 71 3.30 -6.61 10.43
CA ASP A 71 4.36 -6.57 9.42
C ASP A 71 3.90 -7.13 8.06
N GLU A 72 3.14 -8.24 8.06
CA GLU A 72 2.58 -8.80 6.84
C GLU A 72 1.58 -7.83 6.16
N LEU A 73 0.72 -7.19 6.95
CA LEU A 73 -0.22 -6.19 6.42
C LEU A 73 0.50 -4.97 5.88
N ARG A 74 1.56 -4.52 6.56
CA ARG A 74 2.42 -3.42 6.09
C ARG A 74 3.11 -3.78 4.77
N LYS A 75 3.66 -4.99 4.65
CA LYS A 75 4.26 -5.50 3.41
C LYS A 75 3.21 -5.56 2.29
N LYS A 76 2.01 -6.06 2.57
CA LYS A 76 0.92 -6.12 1.58
C LYS A 76 0.51 -4.74 1.11
N TRP A 77 0.37 -3.77 2.02
CA TRP A 77 0.08 -2.38 1.65
C TRP A 77 1.16 -1.81 0.73
N ASN A 78 2.44 -1.99 1.05
CA ASN A 78 3.53 -1.53 0.20
C ASN A 78 3.49 -2.18 -1.19
N ASP A 79 3.22 -3.49 -1.26
CA ASP A 79 3.04 -4.22 -2.51
C ASP A 79 1.90 -3.61 -3.36
N LEU A 80 0.72 -3.41 -2.77
CA LEU A 80 -0.42 -2.76 -3.43
C LEU A 80 -0.11 -1.34 -3.92
N ARG A 81 0.61 -0.56 -3.10
CA ARG A 81 1.04 0.80 -3.46
C ARG A 81 1.99 0.78 -4.65
N HIS A 82 2.99 -0.10 -4.66
CA HIS A 82 3.92 -0.22 -5.77
C HIS A 82 3.23 -0.70 -7.06
N HIS A 83 2.31 -1.66 -6.95
CA HIS A 83 1.50 -2.11 -8.08
C HIS A 83 0.70 -0.94 -8.69
N THR A 84 0.11 -0.10 -7.84
CA THR A 84 -0.64 1.09 -8.27
C THR A 84 0.27 2.10 -8.97
N ILE A 85 1.46 2.37 -8.43
CA ILE A 85 2.44 3.28 -9.04
C ILE A 85 2.85 2.76 -10.42
N LYS A 86 3.23 1.48 -10.52
CA LYS A 86 3.61 0.84 -11.80
C LYS A 86 2.48 0.90 -12.82
N TYR A 87 1.25 0.64 -12.40
CA TYR A 87 0.07 0.74 -13.26
C TYR A 87 -0.09 2.16 -13.82
N ARG A 88 0.04 3.19 -12.96
CA ARG A 88 -0.04 4.61 -13.38
C ARG A 88 1.11 4.99 -14.32
N THR A 89 2.34 4.56 -14.03
CA THR A 89 3.49 4.80 -14.92
C THR A 89 3.27 4.17 -16.29
N ARG A 90 2.73 2.94 -16.33
CA ARG A 90 2.39 2.26 -17.59
C ARG A 90 1.32 3.01 -18.38
N LEU A 91 0.30 3.54 -17.71
CA LEU A 91 -0.72 4.38 -18.36
C LEU A 91 -0.16 5.71 -18.87
N ALA A 92 0.76 6.34 -18.14
CA ALA A 92 1.42 7.56 -18.60
C ALA A 92 2.36 7.30 -19.80
N GLY A 93 2.95 6.10 -19.90
CA GLY A 93 3.84 5.70 -20.97
C GLY A 93 3.18 5.42 -22.33
N THR A 94 1.85 5.40 -22.42
CA THR A 94 1.14 5.25 -23.71
C THR A 94 0.96 6.58 -24.46
N GLY A 95 1.50 7.69 -23.95
CA GLY A 95 1.46 9.02 -24.57
C GLY A 95 2.58 9.30 -25.59
N GLY A 96 3.34 8.30 -26.01
CA GLY A 96 4.30 8.43 -27.11
C GLY A 96 3.57 8.37 -28.44
N GLY A 97 3.27 9.52 -29.04
CA GLY A 97 2.78 9.58 -30.43
C GLY A 97 3.72 8.85 -31.39
N PRO A 98 3.22 8.42 -32.57
CA PRO A 98 4.05 7.73 -33.55
C PRO A 98 5.28 8.59 -33.90
N PRO A 99 6.43 7.97 -34.18
CA PRO A 99 7.63 8.71 -34.56
C PRO A 99 7.31 9.61 -35.75
N THR A 100 7.55 10.92 -35.60
CA THR A 100 7.51 11.87 -36.73
C THR A 100 8.47 11.38 -37.80
N GLN A 101 7.93 10.79 -38.88
CA GLN A 101 8.68 10.51 -40.08
C GLN A 101 9.27 11.84 -40.55
N LYS A 102 10.61 11.95 -40.52
CA LYS A 102 11.31 13.07 -41.12
C LYS A 102 10.83 13.16 -42.57
N ALA A 103 10.17 14.27 -42.92
CA ALA A 103 9.87 14.57 -44.31
C ALA A 103 11.19 14.58 -45.08
N ILE A 104 11.35 13.61 -45.98
CA ILE A 104 12.39 13.65 -46.99
C ILE A 104 11.95 14.76 -47.94
N ILE A 105 12.56 15.94 -47.79
CA ILE A 105 12.44 17.02 -48.76
C ILE A 105 13.31 16.58 -49.95
N LEU A 106 12.64 16.22 -51.05
CA LEU A 106 13.23 16.06 -52.38
C LEU A 106 13.40 17.42 -53.05
#